data_AF-R9L1W7-F1
#
_entry.id   AF-R9L1W7-F1
#
_cell.length_a   1.000
_cell.length_b   1.000
_cell.length_c   1.000
_cell.angle_alpha   90.00
_cell.angle_beta   90.00
_cell.angle_gamma   90.00
#
_symmetry.space_group_name_H-M   'P 1'
#
loop_
_entity.id
_entity.type
_entity.pdbx_description
1 polymer ?
#
loop_
_entity_poly.entity_id
_entity_poly.type
_entity_poly.pdbx_seq_one_letter_code
_entity_poly.pdbx_strand_id
1 'polypeptide(L)'
;MVDKTYIPKGEVPPASQIGATLEALGAAIAARREADETSYTHRLLAGNVDGVLKKVMEEAGEVALAAKDVEGWATSSLAAAVALQAAGDKAADDQSETLGQGGAAAELQPLSVQLPPEYGEAVDHLRYEAADVVYHLLVVLERYGISLDEFAAELNMRMTDEERPAGAVRLHGEYVRRGK
;
A
#
# COMPACT_ATOMS: atom_id res chain seq x y z
N MET A 1 2.09 -3.60 17.21
CA MET A 1 1.11 -3.04 16.25
C MET A 1 -0.28 -3.43 16.73
N VAL A 2 -1.23 -2.49 16.71
CA VAL A 2 -2.64 -2.81 16.98
C VAL A 2 -3.11 -3.76 15.88
N ASP A 3 -3.79 -4.85 16.22
CA ASP A 3 -4.45 -5.69 15.23
C ASP A 3 -5.59 -4.88 14.60
N LYS A 4 -5.40 -4.47 13.33
CA LYS A 4 -6.33 -3.59 12.60
C LYS A 4 -7.42 -4.39 11.90
N THR A 5 -7.41 -5.72 11.96
CA THR A 5 -8.31 -6.59 11.20
C THR A 5 -8.99 -7.59 12.11
N TYR A 6 -10.21 -7.99 11.77
CA TYR A 6 -10.89 -9.07 12.46
C TYR A 6 -11.77 -9.85 11.46
N ILE A 7 -12.03 -11.11 11.78
CA ILE A 7 -13.00 -11.94 11.05
C ILE A 7 -14.30 -11.92 11.88
N PRO A 8 -15.46 -11.60 11.28
CA PRO A 8 -16.73 -11.60 12.00
C PRO A 8 -17.02 -12.94 12.68
N LYS A 9 -17.72 -12.88 13.82
CA LYS A 9 -17.98 -14.06 14.64
C LYS A 9 -18.80 -15.10 13.88
N GLY A 10 -18.27 -16.32 13.79
CA GLY A 10 -18.93 -17.45 13.12
C GLY A 10 -18.61 -17.58 11.63
N GLU A 11 -17.79 -16.67 11.08
CA GLU A 11 -17.31 -16.76 9.70
C GLU A 11 -15.96 -17.46 9.63
N VAL A 12 -15.73 -18.14 8.51
CA VAL A 12 -14.45 -18.79 8.18
C VAL A 12 -13.77 -17.95 7.11
N PRO A 13 -12.50 -17.57 7.29
CA PRO A 13 -11.81 -16.78 6.28
C PRO A 13 -11.68 -17.59 4.97
N PRO A 14 -11.79 -16.94 3.80
CA PRO A 14 -11.50 -17.59 2.54
C PRO A 14 -10.02 -18.01 2.47
N ALA A 15 -9.69 -18.89 1.53
CA ALA A 15 -8.32 -19.35 1.31
C ALA A 15 -7.36 -18.19 0.99
N SER A 16 -7.86 -17.15 0.31
CA SER A 16 -7.16 -15.89 0.06
C SER A 16 -8.11 -14.72 0.30
N GLN A 17 -7.81 -13.88 1.30
CA GLN A 17 -8.61 -12.68 1.58
C GLN A 17 -8.61 -11.70 0.41
N ILE A 18 -7.43 -11.44 -0.15
CA ILE A 18 -7.28 -10.51 -1.26
C ILE A 18 -7.91 -11.06 -2.55
N GLY A 19 -7.73 -12.37 -2.83
CA GLY A 19 -8.31 -13.00 -4.01
C GLY A 19 -9.84 -12.95 -3.98
N ALA A 20 -10.44 -13.42 -2.89
CA ALA A 20 -11.90 -13.41 -2.72
C ALA A 20 -12.48 -11.98 -2.78
N THR A 21 -11.76 -10.99 -2.22
CA THR A 21 -12.20 -9.59 -2.23
C THR A 21 -12.12 -8.98 -3.62
N LEU A 22 -11.05 -9.21 -4.39
CA LEU A 22 -10.93 -8.70 -5.75
C LEU A 22 -11.96 -9.32 -6.69
N GLU A 23 -12.23 -10.62 -6.57
CA GLU A 23 -13.28 -11.31 -7.33
C GLU A 23 -14.67 -10.74 -7.00
N ALA A 24 -15.01 -10.61 -5.72
CA ALA A 24 -16.28 -10.04 -5.28
C ALA A 24 -16.44 -8.57 -5.69
N LEU A 25 -15.37 -7.78 -5.60
CA LEU A 25 -15.36 -6.38 -6.02
C LEU A 25 -15.54 -6.24 -7.53
N GLY A 26 -14.81 -7.04 -8.33
CA GLY A 26 -14.97 -7.08 -9.78
C GLY A 26 -16.41 -7.43 -10.19
N ALA A 27 -16.99 -8.47 -9.57
CA ALA A 27 -18.37 -8.85 -9.80
C ALA A 27 -19.36 -7.74 -9.42
N ALA A 28 -19.14 -7.05 -8.30
CA ALA A 28 -19.97 -5.92 -7.88
C ALA A 28 -19.85 -4.72 -8.84
N ILE A 29 -18.66 -4.44 -9.37
CA ILE A 29 -18.44 -3.39 -10.37
C ILE A 29 -19.16 -3.74 -11.67
N ALA A 30 -19.01 -4.95 -12.18
CA ALA A 30 -19.68 -5.42 -13.39
C ALA A 30 -21.22 -5.34 -13.27
N ALA A 31 -21.77 -5.78 -12.14
CA ALA A 31 -23.22 -5.72 -11.89
C ALA A 31 -23.76 -4.28 -11.87
N ARG A 32 -22.93 -3.29 -11.50
CA ARG A 32 -23.33 -1.87 -11.48
C ARG A 32 -23.43 -1.23 -12.86
N ARG A 33 -23.13 -1.95 -13.95
CA ARG A 33 -23.49 -1.52 -15.31
C ARG A 33 -24.99 -1.30 -15.46
N GLU A 34 -25.78 -2.16 -14.85
CA GLU A 34 -27.26 -2.14 -14.92
C GLU A 34 -27.89 -1.29 -13.80
N ALA A 35 -27.08 -0.66 -12.95
CA ALA A 35 -27.59 0.24 -11.91
C ALA A 35 -28.06 1.57 -12.52
N ASP A 36 -28.78 2.37 -11.72
CA ASP A 36 -29.19 3.70 -12.14
C ASP A 36 -28.10 4.78 -11.90
N GLU A 37 -28.38 6.00 -12.35
CA GLU A 37 -27.50 7.17 -12.25
C GLU A 37 -27.13 7.58 -10.82
N THR A 38 -27.80 7.05 -9.78
CA THR A 38 -27.42 7.30 -8.39
C THR A 38 -26.15 6.53 -8.00
N SER A 39 -25.88 5.41 -8.68
CA SER A 39 -24.66 4.61 -8.49
C SER A 39 -23.42 5.35 -8.99
N TYR A 40 -22.47 5.57 -8.09
CA TYR A 40 -21.17 6.17 -8.44
C TYR A 40 -20.45 5.34 -9.52
N THR A 41 -20.40 4.02 -9.36
CA THR A 41 -19.75 3.14 -10.34
C THR A 41 -20.47 3.17 -11.69
N HIS A 42 -21.80 3.25 -11.71
CA HIS A 42 -22.55 3.34 -12.96
C HIS A 42 -22.14 4.58 -13.75
N ARG A 43 -22.07 5.75 -13.09
CA ARG A 43 -21.62 6.99 -13.72
C ARG A 43 -20.19 6.89 -14.27
N LEU A 44 -19.29 6.19 -13.58
CA LEU A 44 -17.93 5.96 -14.08
C LEU A 44 -17.88 4.99 -15.27
N LEU A 45 -18.77 4.01 -15.33
CA LEU A 45 -18.84 3.02 -16.41
C LEU A 45 -19.51 3.59 -17.67
N ALA A 46 -20.63 4.31 -17.51
CA ALA A 46 -21.45 4.81 -18.61
C ALA A 46 -21.14 6.27 -19.03
N GLY A 47 -20.59 7.08 -18.12
CA GLY A 47 -20.31 8.50 -18.36
C GLY A 47 -19.04 8.76 -19.19
N ASN A 48 -18.60 10.02 -19.27
CA ASN A 48 -17.35 10.37 -19.98
C ASN A 48 -16.15 9.59 -19.41
N VAL A 49 -15.35 9.02 -20.31
CA VAL A 49 -14.11 8.29 -19.99
C VAL A 49 -13.12 9.14 -19.18
N ASP A 50 -13.06 10.44 -19.43
CA ASP A 50 -12.16 11.36 -18.71
C ASP A 50 -12.42 11.35 -17.20
N GLY A 51 -13.66 11.08 -16.77
CA GLY A 51 -14.02 11.02 -15.37
C GLY A 51 -13.28 9.90 -14.62
N VAL A 52 -13.34 8.67 -15.13
CA VAL A 52 -12.66 7.53 -14.49
C VAL A 52 -11.14 7.62 -14.66
N LEU A 53 -10.66 8.08 -15.81
CA LEU A 53 -9.20 8.22 -16.04
C LEU A 53 -8.58 9.30 -15.16
N LYS A 54 -9.29 10.40 -14.92
CA LYS A 54 -8.86 11.43 -13.96
C LYS A 54 -8.72 10.83 -12.55
N LYS A 55 -9.70 10.02 -12.12
CA LYS A 55 -9.62 9.34 -10.81
C LYS A 55 -8.39 8.45 -10.73
N VAL A 56 -8.14 7.58 -11.71
CA VAL A 56 -6.92 6.73 -11.72
C VAL A 56 -5.64 7.55 -11.52
N MET A 57 -5.52 8.70 -12.20
CA MET A 57 -4.34 9.56 -12.04
C MET A 57 -4.28 10.28 -10.69
N GLU A 58 -5.42 10.75 -10.19
CA GLU A 58 -5.55 11.40 -8.88
C GLU A 58 -5.13 10.45 -7.76
N GLU A 59 -5.72 9.25 -7.71
CA GLU A 59 -5.43 8.27 -6.66
C GLU A 59 -3.97 7.79 -6.70
N ALA A 60 -3.41 7.60 -7.90
CA ALA A 60 -2.00 7.23 -8.03
C ALA A 60 -1.06 8.32 -7.49
N GLY A 61 -1.43 9.59 -7.68
CA GLY A 61 -0.73 10.74 -7.09
C GLY A 61 -0.88 10.79 -5.57
N GLU A 62 -2.08 10.54 -5.05
CA GLU A 62 -2.38 10.55 -3.61
C GLU A 62 -1.65 9.41 -2.88
N VAL A 63 -1.57 8.20 -3.46
CA VAL A 63 -0.72 7.11 -2.95
C VAL A 63 0.74 7.53 -2.84
N ALA A 64 1.28 8.19 -3.86
CA ALA A 64 2.67 8.63 -3.86
C ALA A 64 2.93 9.70 -2.79
N LEU A 65 2.00 10.63 -2.59
CA LEU A 65 2.09 11.66 -1.57
C LEU A 65 1.96 11.07 -0.15
N ALA A 66 0.97 10.21 0.09
CA ALA A 66 0.77 9.55 1.38
C ALA A 66 1.99 8.70 1.79
N ALA A 67 2.61 8.00 0.83
CA ALA A 67 3.86 7.27 1.08
C ALA A 67 5.01 8.21 1.49
N LYS A 68 5.11 9.38 0.88
CA LYS A 68 6.12 10.39 1.26
C LYS A 68 5.85 10.97 2.64
N ASP A 69 4.59 11.14 3.04
CA ASP A 69 4.26 11.61 4.38
C ASP A 69 4.66 10.59 5.45
N VAL A 70 4.45 9.29 5.20
CA VAL A 70 4.94 8.20 6.08
C VAL A 70 6.46 8.28 6.25
N GLU A 71 7.20 8.39 5.14
CA GLU A 71 8.67 8.51 5.17
C GLU A 71 9.13 9.81 5.85
N GLY A 72 8.41 10.92 5.65
CA GLY A 72 8.68 12.20 6.26
C GLY A 72 8.57 12.16 7.79
N TRP A 73 7.52 11.53 8.31
CA TRP A 73 7.36 11.31 9.76
C TRP A 73 8.45 10.40 10.32
N ALA A 74 8.76 9.28 9.67
CA ALA A 74 9.81 8.36 10.11
C ALA A 74 11.19 9.06 10.16
N THR A 75 11.54 9.80 9.11
CA THR A 75 12.81 10.53 9.02
C THR A 75 12.91 11.61 10.09
N SER A 76 11.83 12.37 10.30
CA SER A 76 11.80 13.44 11.31
C SER A 76 11.94 12.89 12.73
N SER A 77 11.28 11.76 13.03
CA SER A 77 11.41 11.08 14.32
C SER A 77 12.83 10.55 14.56
N LEU A 78 13.47 9.97 13.54
CA LEU A 78 14.84 9.52 13.64
C LEU A 78 15.80 10.70 13.88
N ALA A 79 15.65 11.79 13.11
CA ALA A 79 16.45 12.98 13.27
C ALA A 79 16.32 13.58 14.68
N ALA A 80 15.09 13.63 15.21
CA ALA A 80 14.83 14.08 16.58
C ALA A 80 15.50 13.18 17.62
N ALA A 81 15.41 11.85 17.48
CA ALA A 81 16.04 10.90 18.39
C ALA A 81 17.57 11.01 18.38
N VAL A 82 18.19 11.13 17.20
CA VAL A 82 19.64 11.34 17.07
C VAL A 82 20.07 12.65 17.71
N ALA A 83 19.31 13.73 17.51
CA ALA A 83 19.61 15.02 18.12
C ALA A 83 19.52 14.98 19.65
N LEU A 84 18.50 14.30 20.20
CA LEU A 84 18.34 14.09 21.65
C LEU A 84 19.48 13.27 22.24
N GLN A 85 19.89 12.17 21.58
CA GLN A 85 21.02 11.35 22.02
C GLN A 85 22.32 12.16 22.05
N ALA A 86 22.61 12.89 20.97
CA ALA A 86 23.81 13.73 20.89
C ALA A 86 23.83 14.85 21.94
N ALA A 87 22.67 15.38 22.34
CA ALA A 87 22.56 16.34 23.43
C ALA A 87 22.77 15.68 24.81
N GLY A 88 22.26 14.46 25.00
CA GLY A 88 22.45 13.67 26.22
C GLY A 88 23.92 13.28 26.44
N ASP A 89 24.60 12.81 25.40
CA ASP A 89 26.02 12.43 25.45
C ASP A 89 26.90 13.63 25.83
N LYS A 90 26.64 14.82 25.26
CA LYS A 90 27.36 16.05 25.63
C LYS A 90 27.14 16.46 27.10
N ALA A 91 25.92 16.30 27.62
CA ALA A 91 25.62 16.62 29.00
C ALA A 91 26.26 15.63 29.99
N ALA A 92 26.50 14.38 29.57
CA ALA A 92 27.21 13.37 30.35
C ALA A 92 28.73 13.63 30.38
N ASP A 93 29.33 14.04 29.25
CA ASP A 93 30.75 14.41 29.18
C ASP A 93 31.08 15.62 30.08
N ASP A 94 30.22 16.65 30.09
CA ASP A 94 30.40 17.84 30.95
C ASP A 94 30.32 17.53 32.47
N GLN A 95 29.69 16.41 32.86
CA GLN A 95 29.61 15.97 34.26
C GLN A 95 30.73 14.97 34.65
N SER A 96 31.56 14.54 33.69
CA SER A 96 32.61 13.53 33.88
C SER A 96 34.00 14.11 34.23
N GLU A 97 34.13 15.42 34.51
CA GLU A 97 35.43 16.04 34.86
C GLU A 97 35.95 15.69 36.28
N THR A 98 35.43 14.65 36.95
CA THR A 98 36.07 14.10 38.16
C THR A 98 36.23 12.58 38.12
N LEU A 99 37.50 12.17 38.17
CA LEU A 99 38.06 10.82 38.37
C LEU A 99 38.26 9.97 37.11
N GLY A 100 39.54 9.71 36.81
CA GLY A 100 39.98 8.94 35.65
C GLY A 100 39.99 7.42 35.82
N GLN A 101 40.31 6.80 34.69
CA GLN A 101 40.64 5.40 34.40
C GLN A 101 39.48 4.44 34.07
N GLY A 102 39.55 3.89 32.85
CA GLY A 102 38.92 2.62 32.48
C GLY A 102 38.13 2.67 31.19
N GLY A 103 38.80 2.57 30.04
CA GLY A 103 38.15 2.41 28.73
C GLY A 103 37.46 1.05 28.62
N ALA A 104 36.18 1.00 28.93
CA ALA A 104 35.29 -0.03 28.42
C ALA A 104 34.82 0.41 27.02
N ALA A 105 34.87 -0.48 26.03
CA ALA A 105 34.27 -0.22 24.73
C ALA A 105 32.79 0.13 24.96
N ALA A 106 32.40 1.36 24.63
CA ALA A 106 31.01 1.80 24.75
C ALA A 106 30.14 0.83 23.94
N GLU A 107 29.32 0.04 24.63
CA GLU A 107 28.30 -0.76 23.96
C GLU A 107 27.39 0.22 23.23
N LEU A 108 27.33 0.11 21.90
CA LEU A 108 26.41 0.89 21.08
C LEU A 108 24.99 0.53 21.52
N GLN A 109 24.40 1.37 22.36
CA GLN A 109 23.00 1.21 22.74
C GLN A 109 22.12 1.48 21.51
N PRO A 110 21.16 0.59 21.20
CA PRO A 110 20.27 0.80 20.08
C PRO A 110 19.44 2.06 20.31
N LEU A 111 19.44 2.96 19.32
CA LEU A 111 18.65 4.19 19.38
C LEU A 111 17.15 3.83 19.29
N SER A 112 16.40 4.07 20.36
CA SER A 112 14.95 3.92 20.36
C SER A 112 14.31 5.17 19.75
N VAL A 113 13.58 5.01 18.66
CA VAL A 113 12.82 6.09 18.02
C VAL A 113 11.35 5.95 18.39
N GLN A 114 10.76 7.01 18.96
CA GLN A 114 9.32 7.07 19.19
C GLN A 114 8.65 7.76 18.01
N LEU A 115 7.76 7.03 17.33
CA LEU A 115 6.97 7.57 16.22
C LEU A 115 5.75 8.32 16.77
N PRO A 116 5.39 9.47 16.18
CA PRO A 116 4.24 10.26 16.61
C PRO A 116 2.93 9.64 16.07
N PRO A 117 1.76 9.97 16.63
CA PRO A 117 0.46 9.47 16.15
C PRO A 117 0.22 9.69 14.66
N GLU A 118 0.68 10.81 14.13
CA GLU A 118 0.57 11.25 12.74
C GLU A 118 1.24 10.27 11.76
N TYR A 119 2.27 9.53 12.21
CA TYR A 119 2.84 8.44 11.42
C TYR A 119 1.79 7.34 11.17
N GLY A 120 1.02 6.98 12.20
CA GLY A 120 -0.03 5.98 12.08
C GLY A 120 -1.16 6.44 11.16
N GLU A 121 -1.54 7.71 11.24
CA GLU A 121 -2.53 8.34 10.36
C GLU A 121 -2.06 8.36 8.91
N ALA A 122 -0.79 8.70 8.64
CA ALA A 122 -0.21 8.66 7.31
C ALA A 122 -0.20 7.23 6.73
N VAL A 123 0.08 6.22 7.54
CA VAL A 123 0.01 4.80 7.12
C VAL A 123 -1.43 4.40 6.81
N ASP A 124 -2.40 4.87 7.60
CA ASP A 124 -3.83 4.60 7.35
C ASP A 124 -4.33 5.30 6.08
N HIS A 125 -3.86 6.51 5.82
CA HIS A 125 -4.16 7.26 4.59
C HIS A 125 -3.54 6.58 3.37
N LEU A 126 -2.28 6.13 3.45
CA LEU A 126 -1.65 5.34 2.39
C LEU A 126 -2.44 4.08 2.05
N ARG A 127 -2.95 3.36 3.07
CA ARG A 127 -3.80 2.18 2.85
C ARG A 127 -5.10 2.54 2.12
N TYR A 128 -5.70 3.68 2.48
CA TYR A 128 -6.94 4.17 1.86
C TYR A 128 -6.73 4.48 0.37
N GLU A 129 -5.74 5.29 0.02
CA GLU A 129 -5.51 5.67 -1.39
C GLU A 129 -5.06 4.49 -2.25
N ALA A 130 -4.31 3.55 -1.67
CA ALA A 130 -3.93 2.33 -2.37
C ALA A 130 -5.16 1.49 -2.76
N ALA A 131 -6.20 1.49 -1.93
CA ALA A 131 -7.45 0.81 -2.25
C ALA A 131 -8.23 1.54 -3.36
N ASP A 132 -8.25 2.88 -3.35
CA ASP A 132 -8.92 3.66 -4.39
C ASP A 132 -8.24 3.51 -5.76
N VAL A 133 -6.90 3.46 -5.83
CA VAL A 133 -6.18 3.11 -7.07
C VAL A 133 -6.67 1.77 -7.64
N VAL A 134 -6.75 0.74 -6.80
CA VAL A 134 -7.21 -0.58 -7.24
C VAL A 134 -8.67 -0.51 -7.70
N TYR A 135 -9.53 0.16 -6.93
CA TYR A 135 -10.94 0.31 -7.28
C TYR A 135 -11.13 0.95 -8.66
N HIS A 136 -10.55 2.13 -8.90
CA HIS A 136 -10.73 2.81 -10.19
C HIS A 136 -10.04 2.08 -11.34
N LEU A 137 -8.91 1.41 -11.09
CA LEU A 137 -8.31 0.51 -12.08
C LEU A 137 -9.28 -0.59 -12.49
N LEU A 138 -9.93 -1.27 -11.53
CA LEU A 138 -10.92 -2.31 -11.84
C LEU A 138 -12.12 -1.76 -12.62
N VAL A 139 -12.56 -0.54 -12.33
CA VAL A 139 -13.62 0.12 -13.12
C VAL A 139 -13.17 0.36 -14.56
N VAL A 140 -11.92 0.79 -14.79
CA VAL A 140 -11.36 0.96 -16.14
C VAL A 140 -11.28 -0.38 -16.86
N LEU A 141 -10.75 -1.43 -16.22
CA LEU A 141 -10.66 -2.77 -16.81
C LEU A 141 -12.04 -3.28 -17.22
N GLU A 142 -13.02 -3.21 -16.31
CA GLU A 142 -14.40 -3.59 -16.59
C GLU A 142 -14.94 -2.77 -17.77
N ARG A 143 -14.76 -1.44 -17.77
CA ARG A 143 -15.25 -0.54 -18.82
C ARG A 143 -14.80 -0.97 -20.21
N TYR A 144 -13.58 -1.48 -20.34
CA TYR A 144 -13.00 -1.94 -21.60
C TYR A 144 -13.11 -3.45 -21.84
N GLY A 145 -13.81 -4.18 -20.96
CA GLY A 145 -14.05 -5.62 -21.12
C GLY A 145 -12.83 -6.48 -20.81
N ILE A 146 -11.85 -5.97 -20.08
CA ILE A 146 -10.69 -6.75 -19.62
C ILE A 146 -11.09 -7.48 -18.35
N SER A 147 -11.21 -8.79 -18.43
CA SER A 147 -11.58 -9.63 -17.29
C SER A 147 -10.48 -9.70 -16.23
N LEU A 148 -10.85 -10.03 -14.98
CA LEU A 148 -9.87 -10.28 -13.92
C LEU A 148 -8.93 -11.44 -14.27
N ASP A 149 -9.40 -12.46 -14.97
CA ASP A 149 -8.56 -13.58 -15.43
C ASP A 149 -7.53 -13.13 -16.47
N GLU A 150 -7.94 -12.28 -17.42
CA GLU A 150 -7.03 -11.70 -18.41
C GLU A 150 -6.00 -10.78 -17.75
N PHE A 151 -6.43 -9.96 -16.81
CA PHE A 151 -5.51 -9.10 -16.05
C PHE A 151 -4.56 -9.92 -15.16
N ALA A 152 -5.05 -10.96 -14.49
CA ALA A 152 -4.23 -11.89 -13.73
C ALA A 152 -3.22 -12.59 -14.63
N ALA A 153 -3.62 -13.00 -15.84
CA ALA A 153 -2.74 -13.59 -16.83
C ALA A 153 -1.59 -12.64 -17.20
N GLU A 154 -1.86 -11.35 -17.39
CA GLU A 154 -0.83 -10.34 -17.64
C GLU A 154 0.10 -10.15 -16.43
N LEU A 155 -0.43 -10.11 -15.20
CA LEU A 155 0.38 -10.01 -13.98
C LEU A 155 1.29 -11.24 -13.79
N ASN A 156 0.79 -12.44 -14.08
CA ASN A 156 1.54 -13.69 -14.01
C ASN A 156 2.76 -13.72 -14.95
N MET A 157 2.77 -12.88 -15.99
CA MET A 157 3.92 -12.73 -16.90
C MET A 157 5.06 -11.88 -16.32
N ARG A 158 4.89 -11.31 -15.11
CA ARG A 158 5.95 -10.60 -14.36
C ARG A 158 6.69 -11.52 -13.39
N MET A 159 6.19 -12.73 -13.17
CA MET A 159 6.80 -13.75 -12.31
C MET A 159 7.58 -14.75 -13.15
N THR A 160 8.66 -15.28 -12.58
CA THR A 160 9.31 -16.48 -13.12
C THR A 160 8.37 -17.69 -13.06
N ASP A 161 8.72 -18.77 -13.76
CA ASP A 161 7.93 -20.00 -13.71
C ASP A 161 7.89 -20.65 -12.32
N GLU A 162 8.93 -20.45 -11.50
CA GLU A 162 9.03 -20.98 -10.14
C GLU A 162 8.22 -20.16 -9.13
N GLU A 163 8.14 -18.84 -9.30
CA GLU A 163 7.37 -17.95 -8.41
C GLU A 163 5.87 -18.01 -8.66
N ARG A 164 5.46 -18.38 -9.88
CA ARG A 164 4.06 -18.32 -10.30
C ARG A 164 3.23 -19.41 -9.60
N PRO A 165 1.99 -19.10 -9.16
CA PRO A 165 1.10 -20.11 -8.61
C PRO A 165 0.82 -21.26 -9.61
N ALA A 166 0.76 -22.48 -9.09
CA ALA A 166 0.39 -23.64 -9.89
C ALA A 166 -1.04 -23.48 -10.45
N GLY A 167 -1.21 -23.72 -11.75
CA GLY A 167 -2.51 -23.56 -12.43
C GLY A 167 -2.89 -22.12 -12.77
N ALA A 168 -2.02 -21.14 -12.51
CA ALA A 168 -2.27 -19.74 -12.85
C ALA A 168 -2.51 -19.55 -14.36
N VAL A 169 -3.56 -18.77 -14.68
CA VAL A 169 -3.95 -18.41 -16.05
C VAL A 169 -2.84 -17.66 -16.78
N ARG A 170 -2.75 -17.83 -18.11
CA ARG A 170 -1.72 -17.24 -18.96
C ARG A 170 -2.32 -16.71 -20.26
N LEU A 171 -1.72 -15.64 -20.78
CA LEU A 171 -2.02 -15.16 -22.12
C LEU A 171 -1.40 -16.10 -23.16
N HIS A 172 -2.08 -16.32 -24.27
CA HIS A 172 -1.45 -16.97 -25.42
C HIS A 172 -0.35 -16.05 -25.98
N GLY A 173 0.74 -16.66 -26.49
CA GLY A 173 1.94 -15.92 -26.89
C GLY A 173 1.71 -14.82 -27.93
N GLU A 174 0.69 -14.95 -28.78
CA GLU A 174 0.32 -13.93 -29.78
C GLU A 174 -0.27 -12.64 -29.17
N TYR A 175 -0.80 -12.71 -27.95
CA TYR A 175 -1.34 -11.56 -27.22
C TYR A 175 -0.28 -10.89 -26.33
N VAL A 176 0.90 -11.50 -26.17
CA VAL A 176 2.01 -10.93 -25.39
C VAL A 176 2.80 -9.97 -26.27
N ARG A 177 2.35 -8.70 -26.34
CA ARG A 177 3.04 -7.63 -27.07
C ARG A 177 3.90 -6.81 -26.12
N ARG A 178 5.14 -7.26 -25.89
CA ARG A 178 6.15 -6.45 -25.22
C ARG A 178 6.58 -5.34 -26.18
N GLY A 179 6.15 -4.10 -25.94
CA GLY A 179 6.73 -2.94 -26.63
C GLY A 179 8.26 -2.97 -26.47
N LYS A 180 8.99 -2.77 -27.56
CA LYS A 180 10.44 -2.50 -27.50
C LYS A 180 10.68 -1.12 -26.91
#